data_AF-A0A897NQV5-F1
#
_entry.id   AF-A0A897NQV5-F1
#
_cell.length_a   1.000
_cell.length_b   1.000
_cell.length_c   1.000
_cell.angle_alpha   90.00
_cell.angle_beta   90.00
_cell.angle_gamma   90.00
#
_symmetry.space_group_name_H-M   'P 1'
#
loop_
_entity.id
_entity.type
_entity.pdbx_description
1 polymer ?
#
loop_
_entity_poly.entity_id
_entity_poly.type
_entity_poly.pdbx_seq_one_letter_code
_entity_poly.pdbx_strand_id
1 'polypeptide(L)'
;MRLIVWFENGDFSLHYHEEHRDGEFDHRWDRYPSDHNTRDHVHPGPDAPTPGDDISHPAEWRDVLSMVLGEVESRQRAFWTE
;
A
#
# COMPACT_ATOMS: atom_id res chain seq x y z
N MET A 1 3.56 4.59 8.07
CA MET A 1 3.45 3.13 7.84
C MET A 1 3.06 2.49 9.16
N ARG A 2 1.96 1.74 9.19
CA ARG A 2 1.39 1.14 10.41
C ARG A 2 1.61 -0.38 10.48
N LEU A 3 1.63 -1.06 9.33
CA LEU A 3 1.87 -2.50 9.23
C LEU A 3 2.84 -2.81 8.10
N ILE A 4 3.82 -3.67 8.40
CA ILE A 4 4.67 -4.35 7.41
C ILE A 4 4.70 -5.82 7.80
N VAL A 5 4.16 -6.68 6.93
CA VAL A 5 4.27 -8.14 7.06
C VAL A 5 4.90 -8.69 5.81
N TRP A 6 5.90 -9.54 5.98
CA TRP A 6 6.57 -10.26 4.89
C TRP A 6 6.59 -11.75 5.22
N PHE A 7 6.30 -12.58 4.22
CA PHE A 7 6.26 -14.03 4.34
C PHE A 7 7.39 -14.68 3.54
N GLU A 8 7.83 -15.89 3.95
CA GLU A 8 8.92 -16.61 3.27
C GLU A 8 8.59 -17.00 1.83
N ASN A 9 7.31 -17.12 1.49
CA ASN A 9 6.82 -17.41 0.13
C ASN A 9 6.79 -16.17 -0.79
N GLY A 10 7.26 -15.02 -0.31
CA GLY A 10 7.28 -13.75 -1.03
C GLY A 10 5.96 -12.98 -1.01
N ASP A 11 4.96 -13.45 -0.25
CA ASP A 11 3.75 -12.68 0.03
C ASP A 11 4.04 -11.54 1.01
N PHE A 12 3.22 -10.49 0.97
CA PHE A 12 3.33 -9.36 1.87
C PHE A 12 2.01 -8.61 2.06
N SER A 13 1.96 -7.83 3.14
CA SER A 13 0.97 -6.77 3.33
C SER A 13 1.66 -5.54 3.89
N LEU A 14 1.47 -4.40 3.23
CA LEU A 14 1.98 -3.09 3.62
C LEU A 14 0.81 -2.15 3.80
N HIS A 15 0.71 -1.50 4.96
CA HIS A 15 -0.37 -0.56 5.26
C HIS A 15 0.19 0.79 5.69
N TYR A 16 -0.08 1.80 4.86
CA TYR A 16 0.14 3.19 5.20
C TYR A 16 -1.16 3.79 5.74
N HIS A 17 -1.06 4.44 6.90
CA HIS A 17 -2.16 5.07 7.61
C HIS A 17 -1.73 6.47 8.06
N GLU A 18 -2.62 7.44 7.89
CA GLU A 18 -2.49 8.81 8.39
C GLU A 18 -3.72 9.15 9.25
N GLU A 19 -3.49 9.80 10.38
CA GLU A 19 -4.54 10.43 11.19
C GLU A 19 -4.43 11.94 10.99
N HIS A 20 -5.49 12.56 10.45
CA HIS A 20 -5.62 14.01 10.29
C HIS A 20 -6.75 14.54 11.15
N ARG A 21 -6.79 15.86 11.34
CA ARG A 21 -7.90 16.51 12.07
C ARG A 21 -9.25 16.25 11.41
N ASP A 22 -9.29 16.23 10.09
CA ASP A 22 -10.52 16.19 9.29
C ASP A 22 -10.84 14.80 8.72
N GLY A 23 -10.06 13.78 9.08
CA GLY A 23 -10.28 12.40 8.62
C GLY A 23 -9.03 11.53 8.70
N GLU A 24 -9.15 10.31 8.20
CA GLU A 24 -8.06 9.34 8.12
C GLU A 24 -7.72 9.07 6.64
N PHE A 25 -6.54 8.53 6.40
CA PHE A 25 -6.14 8.03 5.09
C PHE A 25 -5.47 6.68 5.24
N ASP A 26 -6.03 5.68 4.58
CA ASP A 26 -5.54 4.32 4.50
C ASP A 26 -5.18 3.96 3.06
N HIS A 27 -4.01 3.38 2.86
CA HIS A 27 -3.58 2.85 1.58
C HIS A 27 -2.79 1.57 1.80
N ARG A 28 -3.09 0.52 1.03
CA ARG A 28 -2.46 -0.80 1.21
C ARG A 28 -1.91 -1.36 -0.08
N TRP A 29 -0.77 -2.04 0.03
CA TRP A 29 -0.18 -2.84 -1.05
C TRP A 29 -0.08 -4.27 -0.56
N ASP A 30 -0.65 -5.18 -1.32
CA ASP A 30 -0.83 -6.56 -0.89
C ASP A 30 -0.36 -7.51 -2.00
N ARG A 31 0.34 -8.56 -1.55
CA ARG A 31 0.67 -9.74 -2.34
C ARG A 31 0.25 -10.96 -1.53
N TYR A 32 -0.92 -11.50 -1.82
CA TYR A 32 -1.39 -12.77 -1.29
C TYR A 32 -2.61 -13.26 -2.09
N PRO A 33 -2.87 -14.58 -2.15
CA PRO A 33 -4.08 -15.10 -2.79
C PRO A 33 -5.34 -14.57 -2.09
N SER A 34 -6.21 -13.87 -2.84
CA SER A 34 -7.49 -13.33 -2.38
C SER A 34 -8.65 -13.95 -3.16
N ASP A 35 -9.85 -13.99 -2.56
CA ASP A 35 -11.09 -14.42 -3.24
C ASP A 35 -11.74 -13.28 -4.05
N HIS A 36 -11.32 -12.04 -3.82
CA HIS A 36 -11.87 -10.83 -4.45
C HIS A 36 -10.87 -10.04 -5.30
N ASN A 37 -9.57 -10.36 -5.23
CA ASN A 37 -8.50 -9.75 -6.02
C ASN A 37 -7.52 -10.80 -6.55
N THR A 38 -6.77 -10.46 -7.60
CA THR A 38 -5.58 -11.21 -8.00
C THR A 38 -4.51 -11.15 -6.92
N ARG A 39 -3.50 -12.04 -7.00
CA ARG A 39 -2.48 -12.18 -5.95
C ARG A 39 -1.80 -10.85 -5.61
N ASP A 40 -1.45 -10.05 -6.62
CA ASP A 40 -0.91 -8.72 -6.41
C ASP A 40 -2.04 -7.70 -6.60
N HIS A 41 -2.28 -6.87 -5.59
CA HIS A 41 -3.29 -5.82 -5.64
C HIS A 41 -2.92 -4.64 -4.73
N VAL A 42 -3.61 -3.52 -4.95
CA VAL A 42 -3.51 -2.31 -4.14
C VAL A 42 -4.91 -1.90 -3.66
N HIS A 43 -5.02 -1.46 -2.42
CA HIS A 43 -6.23 -0.81 -1.92
C HIS A 43 -5.96 0.69 -1.83
N PRO A 44 -6.41 1.48 -2.82
CA PRO A 44 -6.09 2.90 -2.87
C PRO A 44 -6.80 3.64 -1.75
N GLY A 45 -6.14 4.68 -1.24
CA GLY A 45 -6.76 5.57 -0.27
C GLY A 45 -7.82 6.50 -0.88
N PRO A 46 -8.60 7.18 -0.03
CA PRO A 46 -8.41 7.27 1.42
C PRO A 46 -8.94 6.09 2.24
N ASP A 47 -9.84 5.28 1.69
CA ASP A 47 -10.59 4.31 2.49
C ASP A 47 -10.07 2.86 2.37
N ALA A 48 -9.02 2.62 1.57
CA ALA A 48 -8.50 1.30 1.24
C ALA A 48 -9.62 0.24 0.97
N PRO A 49 -10.50 0.48 -0.02
CA PRO A 49 -11.73 -0.28 -0.20
C PRO A 49 -11.48 -1.73 -0.63
N THR A 50 -12.40 -2.63 -0.32
CA THR A 50 -12.43 -4.01 -0.85
C THR A 50 -13.61 -4.18 -1.82
N PRO A 51 -13.41 -4.70 -3.04
CA PRO A 51 -12.14 -5.12 -3.64
C PRO A 51 -11.20 -3.94 -3.93
N GLY A 52 -9.90 -4.22 -3.94
CA GLY A 52 -8.87 -3.29 -4.41
C GLY A 52 -8.68 -3.35 -5.93
N ASP A 53 -7.65 -2.69 -6.41
CA ASP A 53 -7.24 -2.71 -7.82
C ASP A 53 -6.15 -3.75 -8.05
N ASP A 54 -6.36 -4.62 -9.06
CA ASP A 54 -5.37 -5.59 -9.48
C ASP A 54 -4.19 -4.89 -10.17
N ILE A 55 -2.99 -5.03 -9.60
CA ILE A 55 -1.75 -4.42 -10.10
C ILE A 55 -0.56 -5.31 -9.75
N SER A 56 0.42 -5.40 -10.62
CA SER A 56 1.66 -6.15 -10.33
C SER A 56 2.62 -5.32 -9.48
N HIS A 57 3.21 -5.95 -8.45
CA HIS A 57 4.29 -5.35 -7.66
C HIS A 57 5.66 -5.88 -8.12
N PRO A 58 6.77 -5.19 -7.81
CA PRO A 58 8.11 -5.74 -8.02
C PRO A 58 8.28 -7.11 -7.34
N ALA A 59 9.13 -7.97 -7.91
CA ALA A 59 9.39 -9.30 -7.35
C ALA A 59 10.29 -9.22 -6.11
N GLU A 60 11.33 -8.37 -6.17
CA GLU A 60 12.30 -8.21 -5.10
C GLU A 60 11.76 -7.31 -3.98
N TRP A 61 11.89 -7.75 -2.72
CA TRP A 61 11.32 -7.06 -1.57
C TRP A 61 11.86 -5.64 -1.38
N ARG A 62 13.13 -5.39 -1.75
CA ARG A 62 13.71 -4.05 -1.69
C ARG A 62 13.06 -3.11 -2.68
N ASP A 63 12.74 -3.61 -3.87
CA ASP A 63 12.09 -2.82 -4.91
C ASP A 63 10.63 -2.51 -4.54
N VAL A 64 9.93 -3.47 -3.90
CA VAL A 64 8.61 -3.22 -3.31
C VAL A 64 8.67 -2.10 -2.26
N LEU A 65 9.63 -2.16 -1.32
CA LEU A 65 9.76 -1.11 -0.30
C LEU A 65 10.13 0.24 -0.91
N SER A 66 11.03 0.28 -1.90
CA SER A 66 11.40 1.51 -2.59
C SER A 66 10.20 2.14 -3.33
N MET A 67 9.39 1.32 -4.00
CA MET A 67 8.16 1.77 -4.65
C MET A 67 7.19 2.38 -3.63
N VAL A 68 6.86 1.63 -2.56
CA VAL A 68 5.89 2.09 -1.56
C VAL A 68 6.36 3.33 -0.80
N LEU A 69 7.63 3.39 -0.41
CA LEU A 69 8.18 4.58 0.24
C LEU A 69 8.19 5.80 -0.70
N GLY A 70 8.44 5.60 -1.99
CA GLY A 70 8.36 6.66 -3.01
C GLY A 70 6.94 7.21 -3.19
N GLU A 71 5.93 6.34 -3.18
CA GLU A 71 4.52 6.76 -3.24
C GLU A 71 4.09 7.53 -1.98
N VAL A 72 4.47 7.02 -0.80
CA VAL A 72 4.23 7.71 0.48
C VAL A 72 4.92 9.07 0.52
N GLU A 73 6.18 9.13 0.10
CA GLU A 73 6.94 10.38 0.06
C GLU A 73 6.30 11.38 -0.90
N SER A 74 5.88 10.94 -2.09
CA SER A 74 5.21 11.80 -3.07
C SER A 74 3.92 12.39 -2.52
N ARG A 75 3.11 11.57 -1.84
CA ARG A 75 1.91 12.03 -1.15
C ARG A 75 2.24 13.04 -0.06
N GLN A 76 3.19 12.73 0.82
CA GLN A 76 3.57 13.64 1.90
C GLN A 76 4.11 14.97 1.37
N ARG A 77 4.85 14.93 0.26
CA ARG A 77 5.36 16.13 -0.42
C ARG A 77 4.25 17.02 -0.98
N ALA A 78 3.16 16.44 -1.46
CA ALA A 78 2.03 17.19 -2.01
C ALA A 78 1.42 18.17 -1.00
N PHE A 79 1.41 17.84 0.29
CA PHE A 79 0.92 18.72 1.35
C PHE A 79 1.77 20.00 1.57
N TRP A 80 3.04 19.99 1.15
CA TRP A 80 3.93 21.15 1.32
C TRP A 80 3.91 22.12 0.12
N THR A 81 3.29 21.70 -0.98
CA THR A 81 3.14 22.51 -2.19
C THR A 81 1.78 23.23 -2.27
N GLU A 82 0.92 23.04 -1.27
CA GLU A 82 -0.36 23.73 -1.08
C GLU A 82 -0.24 24.98 -0.21
#